data_AF-A0A5A7NQG7-F1
#
_entry.id   AF-A0A5A7NQG7-F1
#
_cell.length_a   1.000
_cell.length_b   1.000
_cell.length_c   1.000
_cell.angle_alpha   90.00
_cell.angle_beta   90.00
_cell.angle_gamma   90.00
#
_symmetry.space_group_name_H-M   'P 1'
#
loop_
_entity.id
_entity.type
_entity.pdbx_description
1 polymer ?
#
loop_
_entity_poly.entity_id
_entity_poly.type
_entity_poly.pdbx_seq_one_letter_code
_entity_poly.pdbx_strand_id
1 'polypeptide(L)'
;MGYTRTELESFRDATVPDLLPDPLRLLFVGINPGLWTAATGAHFARPGNRFYPALFRAGVTDRLIDASEGYREEDLAHLAARGIGISNICHRATARADELSREELLAGRKGWTR
;
A
#
# COMPACT_ATOMS: atom_id res chain seq x y z
N MET A 1 -3.50 -18.30 5.96
CA MET A 1 -4.47 -18.31 7.09
C MET A 1 -4.98 -16.89 7.26
N GLY A 2 -6.28 -16.67 7.46
CA GLY A 2 -6.82 -15.31 7.50
C GLY A 2 -6.67 -14.64 8.87
N TYR A 3 -6.44 -13.33 8.90
CA TYR A 3 -6.54 -12.55 10.13
C TYR A 3 -7.98 -12.51 10.64
N THR A 4 -8.15 -12.69 11.94
CA THR A 4 -9.40 -12.39 12.63
C THR A 4 -9.63 -10.88 12.69
N ARG A 5 -10.88 -10.48 12.95
CA ARG A 5 -11.21 -9.05 13.13
C ARG A 5 -10.42 -8.42 14.27
N THR A 6 -10.30 -9.12 15.40
CA THR A 6 -9.57 -8.63 16.58
C THR A 6 -8.09 -8.44 16.28
N GLU A 7 -7.46 -9.37 15.57
CA GLU A 7 -6.07 -9.22 15.15
C GLU A 7 -5.89 -8.02 14.22
N LEU A 8 -6.77 -7.82 13.24
CA LEU A 8 -6.70 -6.66 12.34
C LEU A 8 -6.82 -5.34 13.10
N GLU A 9 -7.73 -5.25 14.06
CA GLU A 9 -7.90 -4.03 14.88
C GLU A 9 -6.65 -3.71 15.71
N SER A 10 -5.80 -4.69 16.03
CA SER A 10 -4.53 -4.45 16.72
C SER A 10 -3.51 -3.67 15.87
N PHE A 11 -3.69 -3.63 14.56
CA PHE A 11 -2.86 -2.85 13.62
C PHE A 11 -3.39 -1.45 13.34
N ARG A 12 -4.44 -1.03 14.04
CA ARG A 12 -4.94 0.34 13.97
C ARG A 12 -3.84 1.32 14.35
N ASP A 13 -3.80 2.43 13.65
CA ASP A 13 -2.81 3.51 13.80
C ASP A 13 -1.35 3.13 13.50
N ALA A 14 -1.08 1.88 13.12
CA ALA A 14 0.20 1.48 12.57
C ALA A 14 0.50 2.24 11.27
N THR A 15 1.78 2.26 10.89
CA THR A 15 2.25 2.84 9.63
C THR A 15 2.89 1.76 8.77
N VAL A 16 2.84 1.93 7.45
CA VAL A 16 3.55 1.08 6.50
C VAL A 16 4.55 1.95 5.76
N PRO A 17 5.85 1.60 5.76
CA PRO A 17 6.87 2.34 5.03
C PRO A 17 6.53 2.45 3.54
N ASP A 18 6.84 3.58 2.94
CA ASP A 18 6.67 3.77 1.50
C ASP A 18 7.69 2.93 0.72
N LEU A 19 7.27 2.45 -0.45
CA LEU A 19 8.16 1.89 -1.45
C LEU A 19 8.59 2.98 -2.42
N LEU A 20 9.83 3.44 -2.31
CA LEU A 20 10.39 4.50 -3.15
C LEU A 20 11.69 4.02 -3.80
N PRO A 21 11.62 3.33 -4.95
CA PRO A 21 12.81 2.89 -5.66
C PRO A 21 13.55 4.07 -6.32
N ASP A 22 14.82 3.86 -6.62
CA ASP A 22 15.65 4.77 -7.43
C ASP A 22 16.14 4.02 -8.68
N PRO A 23 15.78 4.46 -9.91
CA PRO A 23 14.97 5.63 -10.23
C PRO A 23 13.46 5.39 -10.02
N LEU A 24 12.76 6.38 -9.47
CA LEU A 24 11.30 6.39 -9.40
C LEU A 24 10.71 6.86 -10.73
N ARG A 25 9.93 5.99 -11.39
CA ARG A 25 9.32 6.23 -12.71
C ARG A 25 7.80 6.38 -12.64
N LEU A 26 7.16 5.63 -11.76
CA LEU A 26 5.72 5.64 -11.55
C LEU A 26 5.44 5.51 -10.05
N LEU A 27 4.61 6.40 -9.51
CA LEU A 27 4.23 6.36 -8.11
C LEU A 27 2.72 6.18 -7.99
N PHE A 28 2.31 5.11 -7.29
CA PHE A 28 0.92 4.95 -6.87
C PHE A 28 0.74 5.52 -5.48
N VAL A 29 -0.25 6.38 -5.32
CA VAL A 29 -0.58 7.01 -4.04
C VAL A 29 -1.97 6.57 -3.61
N GLY A 30 -2.04 5.75 -2.56
CA GLY A 30 -3.29 5.38 -1.91
C GLY A 30 -3.79 6.47 -0.96
N ILE A 31 -4.98 6.28 -0.38
CA ILE A 31 -5.50 7.21 0.64
C ILE A 31 -4.74 6.97 1.95
N ASN A 32 -4.82 5.76 2.48
CA ASN A 32 -4.11 5.31 3.67
C ASN A 32 -4.02 3.77 3.71
N PRO A 33 -3.14 3.20 4.55
CA PRO A 33 -3.10 1.77 4.80
C PRO A 33 -4.44 1.25 5.35
N GLY A 34 -5.00 0.22 4.73
CA GLY A 34 -6.01 -0.59 5.40
C GLY A 34 -5.37 -1.49 6.46
N LEU A 35 -6.13 -1.95 7.45
CA LEU A 35 -5.62 -2.82 8.52
C LEU A 35 -4.89 -4.07 8.01
N TRP A 36 -5.33 -4.66 6.90
CA TRP A 36 -4.64 -5.81 6.29
C TRP A 36 -3.27 -5.45 5.70
N THR A 37 -3.16 -4.25 5.11
CA THR A 37 -1.89 -3.73 4.61
C THR A 37 -0.94 -3.45 5.77
N ALA A 38 -1.45 -2.91 6.88
CA ALA A 38 -0.65 -2.75 8.09
C ALA A 38 -0.19 -4.10 8.68
N ALA A 39 -1.07 -5.10 8.70
CA ALA A 39 -0.78 -6.43 9.24
C ALA A 39 0.29 -7.21 8.45
N THR A 40 0.31 -7.03 7.13
CA THR A 40 1.22 -7.74 6.22
C THR A 40 2.47 -6.95 5.85
N GLY A 41 2.47 -5.64 6.12
CA GLY A 41 3.50 -4.72 5.62
C GLY A 41 3.48 -4.55 4.10
N ALA A 42 2.45 -5.04 3.40
CA ALA A 42 2.35 -4.96 1.95
C ALA A 42 1.18 -4.09 1.47
N HIS A 43 1.48 -3.18 0.53
CA HIS A 43 0.48 -2.25 0.03
C HIS A 43 -0.56 -2.98 -0.81
N PHE A 44 -1.82 -2.56 -0.68
CA PHE A 44 -2.97 -3.14 -1.38
C PHE A 44 -3.16 -4.66 -1.14
N ALA A 45 -2.67 -5.17 0.00
CA ALA A 45 -2.65 -6.60 0.34
C ALA A 45 -4.01 -7.24 0.63
N ARG A 46 -5.06 -6.45 0.90
CA ARG A 46 -6.37 -7.03 1.26
C ARG A 46 -6.83 -8.01 0.18
N PRO A 47 -7.18 -9.26 0.53
CA PRO A 47 -7.70 -10.23 -0.44
C PRO A 47 -8.86 -9.65 -1.26
N GLY A 48 -8.78 -9.81 -2.58
CA GLY A 48 -9.73 -9.25 -3.53
C GLY A 48 -9.47 -7.80 -3.95
N ASN A 49 -8.43 -7.14 -3.43
CA ASN A 49 -7.98 -5.86 -3.98
C ASN A 49 -7.50 -6.07 -5.44
N ARG A 50 -7.90 -5.16 -6.33
CA ARG A 50 -7.66 -5.28 -7.77
C ARG A 50 -6.35 -4.65 -8.23
N PHE A 51 -5.57 -4.04 -7.35
CA PHE A 51 -4.34 -3.31 -7.69
C PHE A 51 -3.36 -4.16 -8.51
N TYR A 52 -2.76 -5.21 -7.93
CA TYR A 52 -1.79 -6.05 -8.65
C TYR A 52 -2.39 -6.80 -9.84
N PRO A 53 -3.60 -7.38 -9.77
CA PRO A 53 -4.25 -7.94 -10.95
C PRO A 53 -4.42 -6.92 -12.09
N ALA A 54 -4.71 -5.65 -11.79
CA ALA A 54 -4.84 -4.61 -12.79
C ALA A 54 -3.48 -4.22 -13.38
N LEU A 55 -2.43 -4.06 -12.55
CA LEU A 55 -1.07 -3.77 -13.01
C LEU A 55 -0.57 -4.86 -13.98
N PHE A 56 -0.76 -6.13 -13.62
CA PHE A 56 -0.37 -7.25 -14.47
C PHE A 56 -1.15 -7.27 -15.79
N ARG A 57 -2.49 -7.15 -15.74
CA ARG A 57 -3.33 -7.14 -16.96
C ARG A 57 -3.04 -5.96 -17.88
N ALA A 58 -2.61 -4.83 -17.32
CA ALA A 58 -2.21 -3.65 -18.09
C ALA A 58 -0.77 -3.75 -18.63
N GLY A 59 -0.01 -4.80 -18.29
CA GLY A 59 1.39 -4.96 -18.69
C GLY A 59 2.36 -4.05 -17.95
N VAL A 60 1.94 -3.42 -16.84
CA VAL A 60 2.81 -2.60 -15.98
C VAL A 60 3.81 -3.49 -15.24
N THR A 61 3.34 -4.64 -14.75
CA THR A 61 4.19 -5.74 -14.26
C THR A 61 4.11 -6.91 -15.23
N ASP A 62 5.20 -7.67 -15.39
CA ASP A 62 5.22 -8.86 -16.27
C ASP A 62 4.80 -10.15 -15.56
N ARG A 63 4.56 -10.06 -14.25
CA ARG A 63 4.07 -11.13 -13.40
C ARG A 63 2.99 -10.63 -12.47
N LEU A 64 2.15 -11.54 -12.02
CA LEU A 64 1.15 -11.27 -11.00
C LEU A 64 1.83 -11.31 -9.63
N ILE A 65 1.73 -10.21 -8.89
CA ILE A 65 2.16 -10.12 -7.48
C ILE A 65 0.96 -10.48 -6.60
N ASP A 66 1.15 -11.41 -5.68
CA ASP A 66 0.21 -11.67 -4.58
C ASP A 66 0.80 -11.09 -3.29
N ALA A 67 0.25 -9.96 -2.87
CA ALA A 67 0.68 -9.27 -1.66
C ALA A 67 -0.12 -9.69 -0.41
N SER A 68 -1.03 -10.67 -0.52
CA SER A 68 -2.01 -10.95 0.53
C SER A 68 -1.42 -11.50 1.83
N GLU A 69 -0.22 -12.07 1.77
CA GLU A 69 0.57 -12.54 2.92
C GLU A 69 1.86 -11.72 3.13
N GLY A 70 1.95 -10.54 2.52
CA GLY A 70 3.17 -9.71 2.52
C GLY A 70 3.88 -9.72 1.16
N TYR A 71 4.96 -8.96 1.04
CA TYR A 71 5.79 -8.99 -0.17
C TYR A 71 6.82 -10.10 -0.11
N ARG A 72 7.01 -10.79 -1.23
CA ARG A 72 8.21 -11.60 -1.46
C ARG A 72 9.35 -10.68 -1.87
N GLU A 73 10.58 -11.05 -1.54
CA GLU A 73 11.77 -10.26 -1.89
C GLU A 73 11.87 -10.01 -3.40
N GLU A 74 11.54 -11.02 -4.21
CA GLU A 74 11.52 -10.90 -5.66
C GLU A 74 10.42 -9.95 -6.18
N ASP A 75 9.30 -9.79 -5.47
CA ASP A 75 8.24 -8.86 -5.86
C ASP A 75 8.68 -7.41 -5.60
N LEU A 76 9.36 -7.16 -4.48
CA LEU A 76 9.98 -5.86 -4.20
C LEU A 76 11.06 -5.51 -5.22
N ALA A 77 11.95 -6.45 -5.51
CA ALA A 77 12.98 -6.27 -6.54
C ALA A 77 12.35 -6.02 -7.92
N HIS A 78 11.26 -6.72 -8.24
CA HIS A 78 10.53 -6.54 -9.48
C HIS A 78 9.91 -5.15 -9.64
N LEU A 79 9.25 -4.65 -8.58
CA LEU A 79 8.71 -3.29 -8.54
C LEU A 79 9.83 -2.24 -8.65
N ALA A 80 10.91 -2.44 -7.89
CA ALA A 80 12.05 -1.54 -7.87
C ALA A 80 12.75 -1.45 -9.23
N ALA A 81 13.03 -2.58 -9.88
CA ALA A 81 13.65 -2.62 -11.22
C ALA A 81 12.79 -1.91 -12.29
N ARG A 82 11.48 -1.80 -12.07
CA ARG A 82 10.56 -1.05 -12.95
C ARG A 82 10.42 0.42 -12.57
N GLY A 83 11.01 0.84 -11.45
CA GLY A 83 10.84 2.17 -10.89
C GLY A 83 9.42 2.42 -10.39
N ILE A 84 8.71 1.39 -9.94
CA ILE A 84 7.35 1.51 -9.41
C ILE A 84 7.43 1.72 -7.91
N GLY A 85 7.02 2.91 -7.46
CA GLY A 85 6.84 3.24 -6.06
C GLY A 85 5.38 3.17 -5.62
N ILE A 86 5.19 3.04 -4.31
CA ILE A 86 3.88 3.02 -3.67
C ILE A 86 3.97 3.80 -2.36
N SER A 87 3.02 4.72 -2.13
CA SER A 87 2.91 5.53 -0.91
C SER A 87 1.42 5.78 -0.61
N ASN A 88 1.13 6.56 0.45
CA ASN A 88 -0.21 6.99 0.81
C ASN A 88 -0.25 8.48 1.14
N ILE A 89 -1.42 9.10 0.98
CA ILE A 89 -1.66 10.49 1.43
C ILE A 89 -1.53 10.58 2.96
N CYS A 90 -2.16 9.65 3.67
CA CYS A 90 -2.06 9.53 5.12
C CYS A 90 -1.38 8.21 5.49
N HIS A 91 -0.46 8.23 6.45
CA HIS A 91 0.30 7.04 6.83
C HIS A 91 -0.38 6.19 7.92
N ARG A 92 -1.44 6.71 8.57
CA ARG A 92 -2.15 6.04 9.66
C ARG A 92 -3.09 4.95 9.14
N ALA A 93 -2.95 3.74 9.65
CA ALA A 93 -3.80 2.62 9.28
C ALA A 93 -5.20 2.70 9.91
N THR A 94 -6.24 2.51 9.10
CA THR A 94 -7.64 2.47 9.57
C THR A 94 -8.42 1.33 8.91
N ALA A 95 -9.58 0.96 9.48
CA ALA A 95 -10.47 -0.03 8.86
C ALA A 95 -11.17 0.55 7.63
N ARG A 96 -11.51 1.84 7.68
CA ARG A 96 -12.16 2.60 6.62
C ARG A 96 -11.50 3.96 6.45
N ALA A 97 -11.45 4.43 5.21
CA ALA A 97 -10.83 5.72 4.86
C ALA A 97 -11.59 6.93 5.45
N ASP A 98 -12.87 6.80 5.78
CA ASP A 98 -13.68 7.87 6.40
C ASP A 98 -13.39 8.08 7.89
N GLU A 99 -12.49 7.28 8.47
CA GLU A 99 -11.96 7.47 9.83
C GLU A 99 -10.77 8.45 9.88
N LEU A 100 -10.31 8.94 8.73
CA LEU A 100 -9.30 9.98 8.65
C LEU A 100 -9.94 11.35 8.86
N SER A 101 -9.33 12.17 9.71
CA SER A 101 -9.75 13.56 9.87
C SER A 101 -9.41 14.40 8.64
N ARG A 102 -10.09 15.53 8.49
CA ARG A 102 -9.80 16.49 7.43
C ARG A 102 -8.39 17.07 7.57
N GLU A 103 -7.95 17.27 8.80
CA GLU A 103 -6.63 17.76 9.16
C GLU A 103 -5.53 16.80 8.67
N GLU A 104 -5.72 15.49 8.89
CA GLU A 104 -4.80 14.46 8.40
C GLU A 104 -4.69 14.48 6.87
N LEU A 105 -5.81 14.50 6.16
CA LEU A 105 -5.82 14.56 4.70
C LEU A 105 -5.14 15.83 4.16
N LEU A 106 -5.35 16.97 4.82
CA LEU A 106 -4.71 18.24 4.44
C LEU A 106 -3.21 18.25 4.75
N ALA A 107 -2.79 17.66 5.86
CA ALA A 107 -1.38 17.52 6.22
C ALA A 107 -0.65 16.63 5.21
N GLY A 108 -1.24 15.47 4.88
CA GLY A 108 -0.73 14.57 3.84
C GLY A 108 -0.51 15.27 2.51
N ARG A 109 -1.51 16.05 2.05
CA ARG A 109 -1.41 16.84 0.80
C ARG A 109 -0.21 17.80 0.79
N LYS A 110 0.12 18.46 1.90
CA LYS A 110 1.26 19.40 1.96
C LYS A 110 2.61 18.70 1.71
N GLY A 111 2.72 17.42 2.04
CA GLY A 111 3.93 16.62 1.75
C GLY A 111 4.16 16.38 0.26
N TRP A 112 3.11 16.53 -0.57
CA TRP A 112 3.16 16.28 -2.02
C TRP A 112 3.24 17.55 -2.88
N THR A 113 3.03 18.73 -2.28
CA THR A 113 3.16 20.01 -2.99
C THR A 113 4.62 20.43 -3.03
N ARG A 114 5.21 20.38 -4.22
CA ARG A 114 6.42 21.14 -4.58
C ARG A 114 6.10 22.62 -4.71
#